data_AF-A0AA41QDP0-F1
#
_entry.id   AF-A0AA41QDP0-F1
#
_cell.length_a   1.000
_cell.length_b   1.000
_cell.length_c   1.000
_cell.angle_alpha   90.00
_cell.angle_beta   90.00
_cell.angle_gamma   90.00
#
_symmetry.space_group_name_H-M   'P 1'
#
loop_
_entity.id
_entity.type
_entity.pdbx_description
1 polymer ?
#
loop_
_entity_poly.entity_id
_entity_poly.type
_entity_poly.pdbx_seq_one_letter_code
_entity_poly.pdbx_strand_id
1 'polypeptide(L)'
;MPQEVESRHGTRSCALALATALVAGSGAGALPGHGSGHEVLVRAAAPLTFVADGGEAQVGLRVVVADGGQLARQVTVAWSTGRGTATPGDDYTPASGEVVFPAGTPSGTELTVAVRIADTAAGETAETIPLTLTLKPAGQDVGIGAGPTVVVDAHDLPYLDPVLPAETRVADLLARMTLDEKAGQLTQVERGDVAGDPAGVARLGLGSVYAAPGSAPVPNTAAGWAETVDGLQSHARATRLQVPLLVAADAVHGHGNLPGATLPPHNIGLGATRDAELVGALDAMVREELAATGVTWPLSPGPAVADVRSGRFYESLGTDPGAVAALEGARGSGPADGLTRQALEGSATPDDLAAAVAAGTDTFYAPGQAARVRDALVGAVQTGALPQAVLDAAVGQVLAAKLALGLFERPFTDRSALAAVGSPEHRALARQGVAESQVVLKDDDVLPLEAGQPLYVAGRSADDLGNQAGGWTVTWQGSSGSPTAGTTILGGLLEHGAQVTFSADASAPLDGYDTGVVVVGETPYAGAFGDVGGPQWAWDRADAGRPREPKSLDLQPGDAAVVQKVCSAVPSCVVVVVSGRPQAFDASAADAVVAAWLPGTEGGGVADALFGTVPFTGTLPVPWPL
;
A
#
# COMPACT_ATOMS: atom_id res chain seq x y z
N MET A 1 37.24 9.18 42.98
CA MET A 1 37.92 7.88 43.06
C MET A 1 37.71 7.31 44.45
N PRO A 2 37.45 6.01 44.63
CA PRO A 2 36.90 4.97 43.74
C PRO A 2 35.55 4.43 44.33
N GLN A 3 34.72 3.55 43.76
CA GLN A 3 34.66 2.75 42.54
C GLN A 3 33.20 2.27 42.44
N GLU A 4 32.54 2.40 41.28
CA GLU A 4 31.27 1.72 40.99
C GLU A 4 31.43 0.92 39.68
N VAL A 5 30.86 -0.27 39.71
CA VAL A 5 31.02 -1.37 38.75
C VAL A 5 30.10 -1.13 37.55
N GLU A 6 30.68 -0.99 36.35
CA GLU A 6 29.97 -0.94 35.08
C GLU A 6 29.28 -2.28 34.76
N SER A 7 27.93 -2.30 34.72
CA SER A 7 27.16 -3.34 34.03
C SER A 7 26.94 -2.93 32.57
N ARG A 8 27.63 -3.61 31.65
CA ARG A 8 27.42 -3.49 30.21
C ARG A 8 26.09 -4.12 29.79
N HIS A 9 25.09 -3.32 29.49
CA HIS A 9 24.00 -3.68 28.58
C HIS A 9 23.91 -2.60 27.49
N GLY A 10 24.56 -2.88 26.35
CA GLY A 10 24.49 -2.04 25.16
C GLY A 10 23.23 -2.36 24.38
N THR A 11 22.23 -1.50 24.48
CA THR A 11 21.12 -1.38 23.53
C THR A 11 21.69 -0.92 22.19
N ARG A 12 21.88 -1.85 21.25
CA ARG A 12 22.09 -1.52 19.83
C ARG A 12 20.73 -1.56 19.15
N SER A 13 20.06 -0.41 19.08
CA SER A 13 18.94 -0.19 18.16
C SER A 13 19.43 -0.38 16.73
N CYS A 14 18.75 -1.26 15.98
CA CYS A 14 18.79 -1.28 14.52
C CYS A 14 18.28 0.08 14.02
N ALA A 15 19.20 1.02 13.80
CA ALA A 15 18.92 2.21 13.02
C ALA A 15 18.77 1.78 11.56
N LEU A 16 17.54 1.74 11.09
CA LEU A 16 17.20 1.65 9.67
C LEU A 16 17.74 2.93 9.01
N ALA A 17 18.95 2.85 8.46
CA ALA A 17 19.53 3.94 7.69
C ALA A 17 18.82 4.00 6.34
N LEU A 18 17.64 4.63 6.29
CA LEU A 18 17.09 5.11 5.03
C LEU A 18 18.02 6.22 4.53
N ALA A 19 18.77 5.91 3.48
CA ALA A 19 19.54 6.89 2.76
C ALA A 19 18.60 8.00 2.26
N THR A 20 18.91 9.23 2.64
CA THR A 20 18.32 10.46 2.12
C THR A 20 18.67 10.57 0.63
N ALA A 21 17.87 9.96 -0.24
CA ALA A 21 17.85 10.34 -1.64
C ALA A 21 17.21 11.72 -1.73
N LEU A 22 18.05 12.77 -1.76
CA LEU A 22 17.62 14.02 -2.37
C LEU A 22 17.12 13.66 -3.77
N VAL A 23 15.87 14.01 -4.05
CA VAL A 23 15.31 14.01 -5.40
C VAL A 23 16.03 15.10 -6.19
N ALA A 24 17.24 14.79 -6.64
CA ALA A 24 17.75 15.30 -7.90
C ALA A 24 17.36 14.25 -8.93
N GLY A 25 16.28 14.50 -9.67
CA GLY A 25 15.90 13.67 -10.78
C GLY A 25 17.02 13.66 -11.82
N SER A 26 17.82 12.59 -11.82
CA SER A 26 18.72 12.25 -12.91
C SER A 26 18.36 10.84 -13.35
N GLY A 27 17.46 10.74 -14.33
CA GLY A 27 16.95 9.45 -14.80
C GLY A 27 15.76 9.49 -15.76
N ALA A 28 15.35 10.65 -16.25
CA ALA A 28 14.53 10.80 -17.45
C ALA A 28 14.94 12.16 -18.02
N GLY A 29 15.36 12.24 -19.28
CA GLY A 29 16.00 13.42 -19.87
C GLY A 29 15.34 14.73 -19.43
N ALA A 30 15.92 15.37 -18.42
CA ALA A 30 15.46 16.66 -17.94
C ALA A 30 15.74 17.67 -19.04
N LEU A 31 14.78 18.56 -19.28
CA LEU A 31 14.97 19.64 -20.23
C LEU A 31 16.18 20.49 -19.80
N PRO A 32 17.10 20.83 -20.71
CA PRO A 32 18.28 21.61 -20.36
C PRO A 32 17.85 23.01 -19.93
N GLY A 33 18.06 23.35 -18.65
CA GLY A 33 17.63 24.62 -18.05
C GLY A 33 18.27 25.85 -18.70
N HIS A 34 17.57 26.43 -19.67
CA HIS A 34 17.90 27.68 -20.34
C HIS A 34 16.65 28.57 -20.45
N GLY A 35 16.25 29.15 -19.32
CA GLY A 35 15.75 30.52 -19.14
C GLY A 35 14.56 31.05 -19.97
N SER A 36 13.96 30.29 -20.90
CA SER A 36 12.95 30.78 -21.84
C SER A 36 11.58 30.13 -21.71
N GLY A 37 11.48 28.98 -21.02
CA GLY A 37 10.23 28.21 -20.89
C GLY A 37 9.79 27.44 -22.14
N HIS A 38 10.46 27.62 -23.30
CA HIS A 38 10.14 26.97 -24.58
C HIS A 38 11.11 25.82 -24.94
N GLU A 39 11.57 25.06 -23.95
CA GLU A 39 12.48 23.93 -24.19
C GLU A 39 11.75 22.79 -24.92
N VAL A 40 12.40 22.20 -25.92
CA VAL A 40 11.82 21.10 -26.73
C VAL A 40 12.53 19.79 -26.39
N LEU A 41 11.77 18.72 -26.20
CA LEU A 41 12.24 17.35 -26.01
C LEU A 41 11.51 16.42 -26.99
N VAL A 42 12.25 15.60 -27.73
CA VAL A 42 11.67 14.43 -28.41
C VAL A 42 12.05 13.19 -27.63
N ARG A 43 11.07 12.37 -27.26
CA ARG A 43 11.26 11.13 -26.50
C ARG A 43 10.33 10.05 -27.02
N ALA A 44 10.56 8.80 -26.64
CA ALA A 44 9.57 7.75 -26.89
C ALA A 44 8.26 8.04 -26.13
N ALA A 45 7.13 7.68 -26.74
CA ALA A 45 5.82 7.76 -26.10
C ALA A 45 5.70 6.77 -24.94
N ALA A 46 6.32 5.59 -25.08
CA ALA A 46 6.54 4.61 -24.04
C ALA A 46 7.99 4.11 -24.08
N PRO A 47 8.63 3.82 -22.93
CA PRO A 47 10.01 3.31 -22.91
C PRO A 47 10.12 1.89 -23.47
N LEU A 48 9.04 1.10 -23.36
CA LEU A 48 8.93 -0.28 -23.83
C LEU A 48 7.77 -0.39 -24.82
N THR A 49 7.95 -1.16 -25.89
CA THR A 49 6.89 -1.51 -26.84
C THR A 49 6.88 -3.02 -27.03
N PHE A 50 5.80 -3.67 -26.62
CA PHE A 50 5.65 -5.13 -26.74
C PHE A 50 5.08 -5.52 -28.10
N VAL A 51 5.57 -6.61 -28.64
CA VAL A 51 5.11 -7.17 -29.92
C VAL A 51 5.19 -8.69 -29.84
N ALA A 52 4.21 -9.38 -30.43
CA ALA A 52 4.29 -10.82 -30.59
C ALA A 52 5.32 -11.19 -31.67
N ASP A 53 5.83 -12.42 -31.60
CA ASP A 53 6.62 -12.99 -32.67
C ASP A 53 5.88 -12.94 -34.04
N GLY A 54 6.62 -12.73 -35.12
CA GLY A 54 6.08 -12.48 -36.47
C GLY A 54 5.34 -11.14 -36.64
N GLY A 55 5.25 -10.32 -35.59
CA GLY A 55 4.52 -9.05 -35.59
C GLY A 55 5.30 -7.84 -36.15
N GLU A 56 4.65 -6.68 -36.10
CA GLU A 56 5.27 -5.38 -36.41
C GLU A 56 5.08 -4.42 -35.23
N ALA A 57 6.17 -4.08 -34.55
CA ALA A 57 6.16 -3.18 -33.41
C ALA A 57 5.96 -1.74 -33.88
N GLN A 58 4.97 -1.05 -33.31
CA GLN A 58 4.66 0.34 -33.60
C GLN A 58 5.21 1.23 -32.47
N VAL A 59 6.40 1.80 -32.68
CA VAL A 59 7.08 2.61 -31.68
C VAL A 59 6.73 4.08 -31.84
N GLY A 60 6.01 4.64 -30.88
CA GLY A 60 5.65 6.06 -30.85
C GLY A 60 6.83 6.95 -30.41
N LEU A 61 7.11 8.00 -31.17
CA LEU A 61 8.01 9.10 -30.81
C LEU A 61 7.17 10.36 -30.61
N ARG A 62 7.31 11.00 -29.45
CA ARG A 62 6.54 12.15 -29.02
C ARG A 62 7.41 13.38 -28.87
N VAL A 63 6.93 14.50 -29.38
CA VAL A 63 7.52 15.82 -29.11
C VAL A 63 6.84 16.48 -27.91
N VAL A 64 7.61 17.07 -27.02
CA VAL A 64 7.15 17.81 -25.84
C VAL A 64 7.80 19.19 -25.88
N VAL A 65 6.97 20.23 -25.85
CA VAL A 65 7.39 21.61 -25.64
C VAL A 65 7.03 21.98 -24.21
N ALA A 66 7.99 22.52 -23.46
CA ALA A 66 7.91 22.69 -22.00
C ALA A 66 6.77 23.60 -21.54
N ASP A 67 6.43 24.64 -22.31
CA ASP A 67 5.30 25.53 -22.05
C ASP A 67 3.96 24.97 -22.55
N GLY A 68 3.94 23.76 -23.13
CA GLY A 68 2.76 23.17 -23.76
C GLY A 68 2.41 23.79 -25.12
N GLY A 69 3.24 24.69 -25.65
CA GLY A 69 3.03 25.37 -26.91
C GLY A 69 3.27 24.46 -28.13
N GLN A 70 3.62 25.09 -29.25
CA GLN A 70 3.93 24.40 -30.50
C GLN A 70 5.38 24.61 -30.91
N LEU A 71 5.91 23.73 -31.75
CA LEU A 71 7.26 23.84 -32.26
C LEU A 71 7.47 25.15 -33.05
N ALA A 72 8.42 25.97 -32.62
CA ALA A 72 8.80 27.19 -33.34
C ALA A 72 9.52 26.90 -34.67
N ARG A 73 10.13 25.72 -34.80
CA ARG A 73 10.88 25.27 -35.97
C ARG A 73 10.73 23.76 -36.14
N GLN A 74 10.98 23.28 -37.35
CA GLN A 74 11.01 21.84 -37.62
C GLN A 74 12.07 21.14 -36.76
N VAL A 75 11.74 19.95 -36.27
CA VAL A 75 12.63 19.03 -35.57
C VAL A 75 12.65 17.70 -36.33
N THR A 76 13.84 17.25 -36.72
CA THR A 76 14.03 15.94 -37.36
C THR A 76 14.81 15.03 -36.43
N VAL A 77 14.32 13.81 -36.21
CA VAL A 77 14.97 12.79 -35.39
C VAL A 77 15.20 11.55 -36.25
N ALA A 78 16.46 11.21 -36.45
CA ALA A 78 16.85 9.93 -37.02
C ALA A 78 16.70 8.82 -35.97
N TRP A 79 16.31 7.63 -36.41
CA TRP A 79 16.22 6.45 -35.57
C TRP A 79 16.85 5.24 -36.26
N SER A 80 17.36 4.30 -35.48
CA SER A 80 17.85 3.02 -35.98
C SER A 80 17.71 1.93 -34.92
N THR A 81 17.34 0.72 -35.34
CA THR A 81 17.40 -0.47 -34.49
C THR A 81 18.85 -0.77 -34.13
N GLY A 82 19.13 -0.93 -32.84
CA GLY A 82 20.39 -1.40 -32.29
C GLY A 82 20.36 -2.90 -31.99
N ARG A 83 21.45 -3.41 -31.40
CA ARG A 83 21.57 -4.80 -30.96
C ARG A 83 21.24 -4.89 -29.47
N GLY A 84 20.18 -5.62 -29.13
CA GLY A 84 19.83 -6.00 -27.77
C GLY A 84 20.14 -7.48 -27.56
N THR A 85 19.18 -8.22 -27.01
CA THR A 85 19.27 -9.69 -26.94
C THR A 85 18.86 -10.37 -28.25
N ALA A 86 18.00 -9.73 -29.04
CA ALA A 86 17.62 -10.18 -30.37
C ALA A 86 18.77 -10.02 -31.38
N THR A 87 18.87 -10.97 -32.30
CA THR A 87 19.87 -11.07 -33.36
C THR A 87 19.38 -10.41 -34.66
N PRO A 88 20.02 -9.31 -35.11
CA PRO A 88 19.61 -8.64 -36.35
C PRO A 88 19.76 -9.55 -37.57
N GLY A 89 18.69 -9.64 -38.38
CA GLY A 89 18.62 -10.47 -39.58
C GLY A 89 18.00 -11.85 -39.35
N ASP A 90 18.08 -12.37 -38.12
CA ASP A 90 17.46 -13.62 -37.72
C ASP A 90 16.11 -13.33 -37.06
N ASP A 91 16.10 -12.51 -36.00
CA ASP A 91 14.90 -12.27 -35.16
C ASP A 91 14.14 -11.00 -35.58
N TYR A 92 14.80 -10.05 -36.25
CA TYR A 92 14.16 -8.85 -36.77
C TYR A 92 14.89 -8.30 -38.01
N THR A 93 14.18 -7.55 -38.83
CA THR A 93 14.79 -6.83 -39.96
C THR A 93 15.41 -5.52 -39.46
N PRO A 94 16.75 -5.33 -39.57
CA PRO A 94 17.36 -4.06 -39.17
C PRO A 94 16.75 -2.90 -39.92
N ALA A 95 16.31 -1.87 -39.18
CA ALA A 95 15.59 -0.74 -39.73
C ALA A 95 16.18 0.58 -39.24
N SER A 96 16.09 1.61 -40.08
CA SER A 96 16.43 2.98 -39.73
C SER A 96 15.64 3.95 -40.58
N GLY A 97 15.47 5.18 -40.10
CA GLY A 97 14.74 6.21 -40.81
C GLY A 97 14.82 7.55 -40.09
N GLU A 98 13.99 8.48 -40.54
CA GLU A 98 13.84 9.79 -39.91
C GLU A 98 12.37 10.10 -39.67
N VAL A 99 12.09 10.72 -38.53
CA VAL A 99 10.79 11.28 -38.18
C VAL A 99 10.93 12.80 -38.18
N VAL A 100 10.02 13.48 -38.87
CA VAL A 100 10.03 14.93 -39.02
C VAL A 100 8.79 15.50 -38.33
N PHE A 101 9.00 16.33 -37.31
CA PHE A 101 7.97 17.17 -36.70
C PHE A 101 8.07 18.58 -37.30
N PRO A 102 7.14 19.00 -38.17
CA PRO A 102 7.17 20.33 -38.80
C PRO A 102 7.07 21.48 -37.79
N ALA A 103 7.45 22.69 -38.19
CA ALA A 103 7.13 23.89 -37.42
C ALA A 103 5.60 24.02 -37.27
N GLY A 104 5.15 24.48 -36.10
CA GLY A 104 3.73 24.52 -35.73
C GLY A 104 3.17 23.21 -35.17
N THR A 105 3.98 22.15 -35.04
CA THR A 105 3.52 20.90 -34.40
C THR A 105 3.22 21.14 -32.92
N PRO A 106 2.02 20.82 -32.42
CA PRO A 106 1.68 20.96 -31.00
C PRO A 106 2.52 20.07 -30.08
N SER A 107 2.77 20.52 -28.85
CA SER A 107 3.30 19.66 -27.79
C SER A 107 2.39 18.44 -27.59
N GLY A 108 3.00 17.27 -27.41
CA GLY A 108 2.30 16.00 -27.25
C GLY A 108 1.99 15.27 -28.56
N THR A 109 2.25 15.85 -29.74
CA THR A 109 2.12 15.11 -31.01
C THR A 109 3.05 13.92 -31.06
N GLU A 110 2.52 12.79 -31.54
CA GLU A 110 3.20 11.51 -31.65
C GLU A 110 3.25 11.06 -33.11
N LEU A 111 4.42 10.56 -33.52
CA LEU A 111 4.66 9.94 -34.82
C LEU A 111 5.25 8.55 -34.59
N THR A 112 4.79 7.57 -35.36
CA THR A 112 5.12 6.16 -35.14
C THR A 112 6.17 5.68 -36.14
N VAL A 113 7.06 4.81 -35.69
CA VAL A 113 8.00 4.06 -36.52
C VAL A 113 7.79 2.56 -36.35
N ALA A 114 8.00 1.80 -37.41
CA ALA A 114 7.73 0.36 -37.43
C ALA A 114 9.03 -0.45 -37.37
N VAL A 115 9.04 -1.51 -36.55
CA VAL A 115 10.09 -2.53 -36.52
C VAL A 115 9.46 -3.89 -36.79
N ARG A 116 9.93 -4.59 -37.84
CA ARG A 116 9.39 -5.90 -38.23
C ARG A 116 10.16 -7.02 -37.55
N ILE A 117 9.40 -7.90 -36.90
CA ILE A 117 9.91 -9.09 -36.21
C ILE A 117 9.82 -10.27 -37.19
N ALA A 118 10.81 -11.14 -37.17
CA ALA A 118 10.75 -12.40 -37.89
C ALA A 118 9.67 -13.31 -37.28
N ASP A 119 9.18 -14.27 -38.05
CA ASP A 119 8.24 -15.29 -37.57
C ASP A 119 9.04 -16.58 -37.37
N THR A 120 9.21 -17.00 -36.12
CA THR A 120 10.00 -18.18 -35.75
C THR A 120 9.08 -19.33 -35.33
N ALA A 121 9.31 -20.52 -35.90
CA ALA A 121 8.44 -21.68 -35.65
C ALA A 121 8.76 -22.42 -34.33
N ALA A 122 9.83 -22.03 -33.62
CA ALA A 122 10.29 -22.71 -32.41
C ALA A 122 10.04 -21.81 -31.21
N GLY A 123 9.45 -22.36 -30.15
CA GLY A 123 9.21 -21.57 -28.93
C GLY A 123 10.49 -21.06 -28.30
N GLU A 124 10.49 -19.77 -27.98
CA GLU A 124 11.66 -19.05 -27.48
C GLU A 124 11.32 -18.07 -26.36
N THR A 125 12.38 -17.60 -25.70
CA THR A 125 12.29 -16.62 -24.62
C THR A 125 12.22 -15.21 -25.18
N ALA A 126 11.66 -14.27 -24.43
CA ALA A 126 11.49 -12.90 -24.87
C ALA A 126 12.84 -12.23 -25.16
N GLU A 127 12.83 -11.35 -26.16
CA GLU A 127 14.01 -10.67 -26.65
C GLU A 127 13.82 -9.16 -26.76
N THR A 128 14.92 -8.42 -26.83
CA THR A 128 14.92 -6.96 -26.80
C THR A 128 15.65 -6.37 -28.01
N ILE A 129 15.07 -5.32 -28.58
CA ILE A 129 15.63 -4.54 -29.69
C ILE A 129 15.62 -3.06 -29.26
N PRO A 130 16.76 -2.52 -28.78
CA PRO A 130 16.85 -1.11 -28.43
C PRO A 130 16.87 -0.25 -29.69
N LEU A 131 16.22 0.92 -29.66
CA LEU A 131 16.29 1.91 -30.74
C LEU A 131 17.21 3.05 -30.32
N THR A 132 18.10 3.47 -31.21
CA THR A 132 18.90 4.68 -31.03
C THR A 132 18.18 5.85 -31.66
N LEU A 133 18.00 6.95 -30.92
CA LEU A 133 17.47 8.20 -31.43
C LEU A 133 18.60 9.23 -31.58
N THR A 134 18.61 9.98 -32.67
CA THR A 134 19.63 10.99 -32.94
C THR A 134 19.03 12.21 -33.62
N LEU A 135 19.26 13.39 -33.04
CA LEU A 135 18.80 14.66 -33.58
C LEU A 135 19.51 15.02 -34.91
N LYS A 136 18.77 15.58 -35.87
CA LYS A 136 19.30 16.00 -37.17
C LYS A 136 18.86 17.43 -37.56
N PRO A 137 19.81 18.31 -37.95
CA PRO A 137 21.26 18.25 -37.65
C PRO A 137 21.54 18.20 -36.14
N ALA A 138 22.72 17.70 -35.76
CA ALA A 138 23.17 17.73 -34.38
C ALA A 138 23.39 19.17 -33.88
N GLY A 139 23.34 19.38 -32.56
CA GLY A 139 23.63 20.67 -31.93
C GLY A 139 22.49 21.70 -32.00
N GLN A 140 21.27 21.28 -32.39
CA GLN A 140 20.11 22.11 -32.14
C GLN A 140 19.76 22.10 -30.65
N ASP A 141 19.13 23.18 -30.19
CA ASP A 141 18.58 23.29 -28.84
C ASP A 141 17.27 22.48 -28.74
N VAL A 142 17.41 21.14 -28.77
CA VAL A 142 16.34 20.14 -28.60
C VAL A 142 16.92 18.97 -27.82
N GLY A 143 16.29 18.62 -26.71
CA GLY A 143 16.60 17.41 -25.96
C GLY A 143 16.15 16.15 -26.72
N ILE A 144 16.92 15.07 -26.61
CA ILE A 144 16.52 13.73 -27.05
C ILE A 144 16.45 12.84 -25.81
N GLY A 145 15.31 12.20 -25.61
CA GLY A 145 15.10 11.22 -24.55
C GLY A 145 15.88 9.93 -24.79
N ALA A 146 15.91 9.05 -23.79
CA ALA A 146 16.45 7.71 -23.97
C ALA A 146 15.74 6.97 -25.10
N GLY A 147 16.49 6.12 -25.80
CA GLY A 147 15.96 5.28 -26.85
C GLY A 147 14.94 4.27 -26.30
N PRO A 148 13.79 4.06 -26.96
CA PRO A 148 12.85 3.02 -26.56
C PRO A 148 13.41 1.63 -26.86
N THR A 149 12.83 0.62 -26.22
CA THR A 149 13.13 -0.79 -26.50
C THR A 149 11.88 -1.49 -26.99
N VAL A 150 11.98 -2.19 -28.12
CA VAL A 150 10.97 -3.16 -28.53
C VAL A 150 11.26 -4.47 -27.78
N VAL A 151 10.23 -5.06 -27.20
CA VAL A 151 10.28 -6.38 -26.55
C VAL A 151 9.47 -7.34 -27.40
N VAL A 152 10.14 -8.35 -27.95
CA VAL A 152 9.49 -9.49 -28.61
C VAL A 152 9.07 -10.46 -27.52
N ASP A 153 7.77 -10.74 -27.42
CA ASP A 153 7.22 -11.59 -26.37
C ASP A 153 7.69 -13.04 -26.51
N ALA A 154 7.92 -13.70 -25.38
CA ALA A 154 8.19 -15.14 -25.35
C ALA A 154 6.94 -15.89 -25.85
N HIS A 155 7.13 -17.00 -26.58
CA HIS A 155 6.02 -17.76 -27.14
C HIS A 155 6.30 -19.26 -27.20
N ASP A 156 5.23 -20.05 -27.29
CA ASP A 156 5.25 -21.51 -27.49
C ASP A 156 6.13 -22.32 -26.51
N LEU A 157 6.41 -21.77 -25.33
CA LEU A 157 7.09 -22.46 -24.23
C LEU A 157 6.06 -23.06 -23.25
N PRO A 158 6.29 -24.27 -22.70
CA PRO A 158 5.32 -24.92 -21.82
C PRO A 158 4.87 -24.08 -20.62
N TYR A 159 5.76 -23.30 -19.99
CA TYR A 159 5.35 -22.43 -18.88
C TYR A 159 4.37 -21.32 -19.28
N LEU A 160 4.25 -20.99 -20.57
CA LEU A 160 3.30 -20.00 -21.11
C LEU A 160 1.96 -20.63 -21.51
N ASP A 161 1.87 -21.96 -21.63
CA ASP A 161 0.62 -22.63 -22.03
C ASP A 161 -0.36 -22.71 -20.85
N PRO A 162 -1.49 -21.96 -20.88
CA PRO A 162 -2.44 -21.93 -19.77
C PRO A 162 -3.24 -23.23 -19.63
N VAL A 163 -3.17 -24.15 -20.60
CA VAL A 163 -3.85 -25.44 -20.56
C VAL A 163 -3.05 -26.46 -19.75
N LEU A 164 -1.74 -26.26 -19.60
CA LEU A 164 -0.90 -27.16 -18.81
C LEU A 164 -1.11 -26.97 -17.30
N PRO A 165 -1.01 -28.05 -16.49
CA PRO A 165 -1.07 -27.96 -15.04
C PRO A 165 -0.01 -27.01 -14.47
N ALA A 166 -0.35 -26.29 -13.41
CA ALA A 166 0.54 -25.32 -12.77
C ALA A 166 1.89 -25.94 -12.39
N GLU A 167 1.90 -27.18 -11.91
CA GLU A 167 3.13 -27.89 -11.52
C GLU A 167 4.06 -28.13 -12.73
N THR A 168 3.48 -28.40 -13.90
CA THR A 168 4.24 -28.59 -15.15
C THR A 168 4.81 -27.26 -15.62
N ARG A 169 4.02 -26.18 -15.55
CA ARG A 169 4.46 -24.83 -15.90
C ARG A 169 5.57 -24.35 -14.97
N VAL A 170 5.45 -24.56 -13.66
CA VAL A 170 6.47 -24.23 -12.66
C VAL A 170 7.75 -25.02 -12.92
N ALA A 171 7.66 -26.33 -13.15
CA ALA A 171 8.83 -27.17 -13.38
C ALA A 171 9.60 -26.77 -14.67
N ASP A 172 8.87 -26.49 -15.75
CA ASP A 172 9.46 -25.99 -17.00
C ASP A 172 10.14 -24.64 -16.82
N LEU A 173 9.49 -23.70 -16.12
CA LEU A 173 10.05 -22.38 -15.84
C LEU A 173 11.30 -22.47 -14.95
N LEU A 174 11.26 -23.21 -13.85
CA LEU A 174 12.39 -23.41 -12.94
C LEU A 174 13.61 -24.00 -13.64
N ALA A 175 13.40 -24.93 -14.58
CA ALA A 175 14.47 -25.55 -15.35
C ALA A 175 15.17 -24.56 -16.31
N ARG A 176 14.47 -23.48 -16.69
CA ARG A 176 15.01 -22.42 -17.55
C ARG A 176 15.71 -21.33 -16.78
N MET A 177 15.46 -21.18 -15.48
CA MET A 177 15.97 -20.08 -14.67
C MET A 177 17.43 -20.25 -14.28
N THR A 178 18.18 -19.14 -14.35
CA THR A 178 19.52 -19.00 -13.74
C THR A 178 19.42 -18.87 -12.22
N LEU A 179 20.54 -19.01 -11.51
CA LEU A 179 20.58 -18.77 -10.06
C LEU A 179 20.22 -17.32 -9.70
N ASP A 180 20.63 -16.35 -10.52
CA ASP A 180 20.30 -14.93 -10.31
C ASP A 180 18.79 -14.69 -10.43
N GLU A 181 18.15 -15.29 -11.43
CA GLU A 181 16.69 -15.18 -11.61
C GLU A 181 15.94 -15.85 -10.45
N LYS A 182 16.42 -17.00 -9.95
CA LYS A 182 15.84 -17.67 -8.78
C LYS A 182 15.97 -16.80 -7.52
N ALA A 183 17.15 -16.22 -7.28
CA ALA A 183 17.36 -15.31 -6.16
C ALA A 183 16.50 -14.03 -6.30
N GLY A 184 16.34 -13.52 -7.52
CA GLY A 184 15.45 -12.41 -7.83
C GLY A 184 14.00 -12.70 -7.45
N GLN A 185 13.50 -13.92 -7.71
CA GLN A 185 12.14 -14.33 -7.32
C GLN A 185 11.89 -14.34 -5.81
N LEU A 186 12.92 -14.61 -5.00
CA LEU A 186 12.84 -14.54 -3.52
C LEU A 186 13.14 -13.13 -2.98
N THR A 187 13.28 -12.13 -3.86
CA THR A 187 13.59 -10.75 -3.47
C THR A 187 12.35 -9.86 -3.62
N GLN A 188 12.01 -9.19 -2.52
CA GLN A 188 11.03 -8.10 -2.48
C GLN A 188 11.71 -6.79 -2.13
N VAL A 189 11.56 -5.78 -3.01
CA VAL A 189 12.05 -4.43 -2.74
C VAL A 189 10.92 -3.51 -2.30
N GLU A 190 11.26 -2.36 -1.71
CA GLU A 190 10.29 -1.29 -1.49
C GLU A 190 10.03 -0.57 -2.82
N ARG A 191 8.79 -0.14 -3.07
CA ARG A 191 8.40 0.54 -4.32
C ARG A 191 9.28 1.76 -4.61
N GLY A 192 9.64 2.53 -3.60
CA GLY A 192 10.53 3.68 -3.70
C GLY A 192 11.94 3.35 -4.20
N ASP A 193 12.43 2.11 -4.00
CA ASP A 193 13.73 1.66 -4.50
C ASP A 193 13.76 1.60 -6.04
N VAL A 194 12.60 1.39 -6.67
CA VAL A 194 12.45 1.25 -8.12
C VAL A 194 11.64 2.38 -8.75
N ALA A 195 11.06 3.29 -7.96
CA ALA A 195 10.26 4.40 -8.49
C ALA A 195 11.07 5.35 -9.39
N GLY A 196 12.35 5.59 -9.07
CA GLY A 196 13.26 6.42 -9.86
C GLY A 196 14.06 5.65 -10.92
N ASP A 197 14.07 4.31 -10.85
CA ASP A 197 14.70 3.42 -11.83
C ASP A 197 13.84 2.17 -12.04
N PRO A 198 12.72 2.28 -12.77
CA PRO A 198 11.82 1.14 -13.00
C PRO A 198 12.48 -0.02 -13.77
N ALA A 199 13.52 0.27 -14.57
CA ALA A 199 14.32 -0.76 -15.23
C ALA A 199 15.09 -1.65 -14.24
N GLY A 200 15.25 -1.21 -12.98
CA GLY A 200 15.74 -2.02 -11.87
C GLY A 200 14.94 -3.30 -11.63
N VAL A 201 13.63 -3.30 -11.91
CA VAL A 201 12.78 -4.50 -11.85
C VAL A 201 13.31 -5.60 -12.76
N ALA A 202 13.50 -5.27 -14.04
CA ALA A 202 13.98 -6.22 -15.04
C ALA A 202 15.42 -6.66 -14.75
N ARG A 203 16.30 -5.69 -14.45
CA ARG A 203 17.73 -5.92 -14.22
C ARG A 203 18.01 -6.84 -13.03
N LEU A 204 17.17 -6.79 -12.00
CA LEU A 204 17.30 -7.61 -10.79
C LEU A 204 16.43 -8.87 -10.82
N GLY A 205 15.59 -9.06 -11.85
CA GLY A 205 14.68 -10.20 -11.96
C GLY A 205 13.72 -10.32 -10.78
N LEU A 206 13.25 -9.17 -10.24
CA LEU A 206 12.54 -9.12 -8.97
C LEU A 206 11.29 -10.00 -8.97
N GLY A 207 11.08 -10.68 -7.85
CA GLY A 207 9.89 -11.50 -7.62
C GLY A 207 8.71 -10.69 -7.17
N SER A 208 8.95 -9.65 -6.36
CA SER A 208 7.89 -8.80 -5.85
C SER A 208 8.35 -7.38 -5.50
N VAL A 209 7.38 -6.47 -5.41
CA VAL A 209 7.54 -5.09 -4.94
C VAL A 209 6.52 -4.85 -3.84
N TYR A 210 6.92 -4.18 -2.77
CA TYR A 210 6.05 -3.81 -1.66
C TYR A 210 5.91 -2.29 -1.55
N ALA A 211 4.67 -1.82 -1.52
CA ALA A 211 4.34 -0.44 -1.24
C ALA A 211 4.05 -0.29 0.26
N ALA A 212 5.11 0.09 1.00
CA ALA A 212 5.02 0.39 2.42
C ALA A 212 4.05 1.56 2.69
N PRO A 213 3.53 1.71 3.93
CA PRO A 213 2.63 2.80 4.22
C PRO A 213 3.25 4.17 3.98
N GLY A 214 2.49 5.07 3.37
CA GLY A 214 3.02 6.36 2.88
C GLY A 214 3.88 6.27 1.62
N SER A 215 4.29 5.09 1.16
CA SER A 215 4.95 4.88 -0.14
C SER A 215 3.93 4.71 -1.27
N ALA A 216 3.08 5.72 -1.43
CA ALA A 216 2.07 5.76 -2.47
C ALA A 216 2.60 6.35 -3.80
N PRO A 217 1.95 6.07 -4.93
CA PRO A 217 2.21 6.76 -6.19
C PRO A 217 1.84 8.25 -6.11
N VAL A 218 2.32 9.04 -7.08
CA VAL A 218 2.01 10.47 -7.19
C VAL A 218 1.43 10.73 -8.60
N PRO A 219 0.16 11.17 -8.71
CA PRO A 219 -0.80 11.42 -7.64
C PRO A 219 -1.30 10.13 -6.97
N ASN A 220 -1.59 10.19 -5.67
CA ASN A 220 -2.12 9.07 -4.90
C ASN A 220 -3.63 8.90 -5.15
N THR A 221 -3.97 8.16 -6.20
CA THR A 221 -5.34 7.88 -6.63
C THR A 221 -5.43 6.42 -7.07
N ALA A 222 -6.63 5.82 -7.10
CA ALA A 222 -6.81 4.43 -7.56
C ALA A 222 -6.22 4.21 -8.97
N ALA A 223 -6.44 5.16 -9.89
CA ALA A 223 -5.86 5.13 -11.23
C ALA A 223 -4.33 5.23 -11.22
N GLY A 224 -3.77 6.09 -10.37
CA GLY A 224 -2.32 6.25 -10.20
C GLY A 224 -1.63 5.02 -9.60
N TRP A 225 -2.30 4.29 -8.71
CA TRP A 225 -1.84 2.99 -8.23
C TRP A 225 -1.79 1.97 -9.37
N ALA A 226 -2.91 1.78 -10.06
CA ALA A 226 -2.98 0.84 -11.16
C ALA A 226 -1.98 1.20 -12.29
N GLU A 227 -1.75 2.49 -12.58
CA GLU A 227 -0.70 2.95 -13.53
C GLU A 227 0.70 2.62 -13.05
N THR A 228 0.98 2.83 -11.77
CA THR A 228 2.28 2.50 -11.18
C THR A 228 2.54 1.00 -11.21
N VAL A 229 1.53 0.19 -10.87
CA VAL A 229 1.62 -1.27 -10.93
C VAL A 229 1.85 -1.74 -12.37
N ASP A 230 1.06 -1.27 -13.33
CA ASP A 230 1.20 -1.68 -14.73
C ASP A 230 2.56 -1.26 -15.32
N GLY A 231 3.10 -0.12 -14.88
CA GLY A 231 4.46 0.31 -15.21
C GLY A 231 5.51 -0.67 -14.70
N LEU A 232 5.42 -1.09 -13.43
CA LEU A 232 6.32 -2.09 -12.85
C LEU A 232 6.18 -3.44 -13.55
N GLN A 233 4.96 -3.88 -13.86
CA GLN A 233 4.69 -5.13 -14.57
C GLN A 233 5.26 -5.12 -15.99
N SER A 234 5.21 -3.97 -16.68
CA SER A 234 5.85 -3.81 -17.99
C SER A 234 7.35 -4.08 -17.90
N HIS A 235 8.03 -3.59 -16.86
CA HIS A 235 9.44 -3.90 -16.68
C HIS A 235 9.71 -5.37 -16.33
N ALA A 236 8.82 -6.03 -15.57
CA ALA A 236 8.91 -7.47 -15.34
C ALA A 236 8.77 -8.28 -16.66
N ARG A 237 7.83 -7.88 -17.53
CA ARG A 237 7.66 -8.46 -18.88
C ARG A 237 8.80 -8.18 -19.85
N ALA A 238 9.70 -7.24 -19.54
CA ALA A 238 10.90 -7.01 -20.36
C ALA A 238 12.03 -8.01 -20.08
N THR A 239 11.88 -8.89 -19.08
CA THR A 239 12.83 -9.98 -18.82
C THR A 239 12.63 -11.14 -19.80
N ARG A 240 13.69 -11.90 -20.09
CA ARG A 240 13.62 -13.01 -21.08
C ARG A 240 12.57 -14.08 -20.74
N LEU A 241 12.29 -14.30 -19.45
CA LEU A 241 11.29 -15.28 -18.99
C LEU A 241 9.92 -14.65 -18.69
N GLN A 242 9.79 -13.33 -18.83
CA GLN A 242 8.59 -12.55 -18.60
C GLN A 242 7.82 -12.92 -17.32
N VAL A 243 8.54 -13.26 -16.24
CA VAL A 243 7.92 -13.65 -14.97
C VAL A 243 7.31 -12.41 -14.32
N PRO A 244 5.98 -12.37 -14.08
CA PRO A 244 5.30 -11.19 -13.54
C PRO A 244 5.67 -10.94 -12.08
N LEU A 245 5.50 -9.72 -11.60
CA LEU A 245 5.66 -9.37 -10.18
C LEU A 245 4.46 -9.75 -9.34
N LEU A 246 4.70 -10.08 -8.08
CA LEU A 246 3.70 -9.84 -7.03
C LEU A 246 3.84 -8.39 -6.54
N VAL A 247 2.72 -7.68 -6.41
CA VAL A 247 2.70 -6.35 -5.79
C VAL A 247 2.01 -6.44 -4.45
N ALA A 248 2.74 -6.11 -3.39
CA ALA A 248 2.26 -6.18 -2.02
C ALA A 248 1.96 -4.79 -1.44
N ALA A 249 0.94 -4.70 -0.60
CA ALA A 249 0.64 -3.51 0.20
C ALA A 249 -0.03 -3.93 1.52
N ASP A 250 0.10 -3.12 2.57
CA ASP A 250 -0.59 -3.41 3.82
C ASP A 250 -2.11 -3.23 3.68
N ALA A 251 -2.83 -4.21 4.21
CA ALA A 251 -4.28 -4.33 4.25
C ALA A 251 -4.73 -4.52 5.71
N VAL A 252 -4.27 -3.64 6.61
CA VAL A 252 -4.57 -3.72 8.06
C VAL A 252 -6.05 -3.51 8.33
N HIS A 253 -6.64 -2.53 7.65
CA HIS A 253 -8.06 -2.21 7.69
C HIS A 253 -8.48 -1.53 6.37
N GLY A 254 -8.58 -2.30 5.29
CA GLY A 254 -8.80 -1.74 3.95
C GLY A 254 -7.53 -1.34 3.23
N HIS A 255 -7.67 -0.70 2.06
CA HIS A 255 -6.54 -0.17 1.29
C HIS A 255 -6.02 1.15 1.92
N GLY A 256 -5.44 1.03 3.12
CA GLY A 256 -5.08 2.16 3.99
C GLY A 256 -4.19 3.21 3.32
N ASN A 257 -3.33 2.82 2.38
CA ASN A 257 -2.44 3.76 1.67
C ASN A 257 -3.13 4.69 0.66
N LEU A 258 -4.40 4.44 0.33
CA LEU A 258 -5.13 5.13 -0.73
C LEU A 258 -6.24 6.03 -0.16
N PRO A 259 -6.06 7.37 -0.18
CA PRO A 259 -7.14 8.29 0.08
C PRO A 259 -8.35 8.02 -0.82
N GLY A 260 -9.54 7.94 -0.20
CA GLY A 260 -10.79 7.61 -0.88
C GLY A 260 -11.19 6.14 -0.82
N ALA A 261 -10.29 5.22 -0.46
CA ALA A 261 -10.64 3.82 -0.20
C ALA A 261 -11.57 3.69 1.02
N THR A 262 -12.34 2.60 1.06
CA THR A 262 -13.19 2.27 2.21
C THR A 262 -12.33 1.68 3.33
N LEU A 263 -12.39 2.23 4.55
CA LEU A 263 -11.67 1.69 5.69
C LEU A 263 -12.67 1.15 6.73
N PRO A 264 -12.80 -0.18 6.88
CA PRO A 264 -13.61 -0.77 7.94
C PRO A 264 -12.99 -0.51 9.33
N PRO A 265 -13.71 -0.87 10.42
CA PRO A 265 -13.12 -0.85 11.75
C PRO A 265 -11.81 -1.64 11.81
N HIS A 266 -10.87 -1.19 12.64
CA HIS A 266 -9.70 -2.01 12.97
C HIS A 266 -10.11 -3.32 13.65
N ASN A 267 -9.22 -4.30 13.62
CA ASN A 267 -9.48 -5.67 14.06
C ASN A 267 -10.08 -5.76 15.46
N ILE A 268 -9.69 -4.92 16.43
CA ILE A 268 -10.30 -4.97 17.76
C ILE A 268 -11.80 -4.66 17.73
N GLY A 269 -12.26 -3.74 16.87
CA GLY A 269 -13.68 -3.46 16.67
C GLY A 269 -14.40 -4.60 15.96
N LEU A 270 -13.76 -5.19 14.93
CA LEU A 270 -14.27 -6.41 14.29
C LEU A 270 -14.38 -7.59 15.27
N GLY A 271 -13.44 -7.67 16.22
CA GLY A 271 -13.46 -8.63 17.31
C GLY A 271 -14.70 -8.50 18.20
N ALA A 272 -15.20 -7.27 18.36
CA ALA A 272 -16.35 -6.97 19.19
C ALA A 272 -17.68 -7.43 18.56
N THR A 273 -17.77 -7.49 17.22
CA THR A 273 -18.99 -7.90 16.50
C THR A 273 -19.35 -9.35 16.78
N ARG A 274 -18.34 -10.22 16.97
CA ARG A 274 -18.48 -11.70 17.02
C ARG A 274 -19.15 -12.28 15.76
N ASP A 275 -19.15 -11.52 14.67
CA ASP A 275 -19.78 -11.88 13.41
C ASP A 275 -18.73 -12.28 12.37
N ALA A 276 -18.58 -13.58 12.18
CA ALA A 276 -17.64 -14.15 11.24
C ALA A 276 -18.06 -13.90 9.77
N GLU A 277 -19.37 -13.84 9.49
CA GLU A 277 -19.88 -13.57 8.14
C GLU A 277 -19.58 -12.13 7.72
N LEU A 278 -19.82 -11.17 8.63
CA LEU A 278 -19.49 -9.77 8.42
C LEU A 278 -17.98 -9.57 8.24
N VAL A 279 -17.14 -10.21 9.07
CA VAL A 279 -15.67 -10.15 8.92
C VAL A 279 -15.23 -10.71 7.57
N GLY A 280 -15.80 -11.82 7.12
CA GLY A 280 -15.51 -12.39 5.79
C GLY A 280 -15.95 -11.47 4.65
N ALA A 281 -17.12 -10.83 4.76
CA ALA A 281 -17.62 -9.89 3.77
C ALA A 281 -16.74 -8.63 3.67
N LEU A 282 -16.31 -8.09 4.82
CA LEU A 282 -15.40 -6.95 4.86
C LEU A 282 -14.02 -7.31 4.29
N ASP A 283 -13.47 -8.48 4.61
CA ASP A 283 -12.20 -8.94 4.00
C ASP A 283 -12.30 -9.08 2.48
N ALA A 284 -13.41 -9.65 1.97
CA ALA A 284 -13.66 -9.75 0.53
C ALA A 284 -13.71 -8.38 -0.15
N MET A 285 -14.43 -7.42 0.46
CA MET A 285 -14.49 -6.03 0.00
C MET A 285 -13.09 -5.38 -0.05
N VAL A 286 -12.28 -5.55 1.02
CA VAL A 286 -10.91 -5.01 1.07
C VAL A 286 -10.04 -5.60 -0.05
N ARG A 287 -10.14 -6.91 -0.28
CA ARG A 287 -9.40 -7.60 -1.35
C ARG A 287 -9.82 -7.10 -2.74
N GLU A 288 -11.10 -6.83 -2.96
CA GLU A 288 -11.60 -6.25 -4.20
C GLU A 288 -11.01 -4.86 -4.45
N GLU A 289 -11.02 -3.97 -3.46
CA GLU A 289 -10.44 -2.62 -3.62
C GLU A 289 -8.93 -2.66 -3.89
N LEU A 290 -8.19 -3.57 -3.25
CA LEU A 290 -6.75 -3.77 -3.49
C LEU A 290 -6.47 -4.35 -4.89
N ALA A 291 -7.24 -5.34 -5.32
CA ALA A 291 -7.11 -5.91 -6.66
C ALA A 291 -7.43 -4.87 -7.75
N ALA A 292 -8.43 -4.01 -7.53
CA ALA A 292 -8.78 -2.92 -8.45
C ALA A 292 -7.64 -1.92 -8.68
N THR A 293 -6.70 -1.80 -7.73
CA THR A 293 -5.52 -0.93 -7.82
C THR A 293 -4.25 -1.66 -8.27
N GLY A 294 -4.36 -2.96 -8.57
CA GLY A 294 -3.27 -3.80 -9.03
C GLY A 294 -2.46 -4.44 -7.91
N VAL A 295 -2.86 -4.29 -6.64
CA VAL A 295 -2.21 -5.00 -5.53
C VAL A 295 -2.65 -6.47 -5.56
N THR A 296 -1.68 -7.36 -5.72
CA THR A 296 -1.93 -8.81 -5.87
C THR A 296 -1.63 -9.60 -4.60
N TRP A 297 -1.00 -8.96 -3.62
CA TRP A 297 -0.60 -9.57 -2.37
C TRP A 297 -0.92 -8.67 -1.17
N PRO A 298 -2.17 -8.70 -0.68
CA PRO A 298 -2.56 -7.94 0.49
C PRO A 298 -1.86 -8.49 1.73
N LEU A 299 -1.09 -7.65 2.41
CA LEU A 299 -0.44 -8.00 3.68
C LEU A 299 -1.33 -7.52 4.82
N SER A 300 -2.11 -8.41 5.43
CA SER A 300 -2.87 -8.06 6.63
C SER A 300 -2.04 -8.39 7.88
N PRO A 301 -1.52 -7.40 8.63
CA PRO A 301 -1.00 -7.62 9.97
C PRO A 301 -2.17 -7.78 10.96
N GLY A 302 -2.08 -8.54 12.04
CA GLY A 302 -0.91 -9.21 12.62
C GLY A 302 -1.33 -10.32 13.60
N PRO A 303 -0.36 -10.94 14.30
CA PRO A 303 -0.64 -12.03 15.21
C PRO A 303 -1.51 -11.57 16.39
N ALA A 304 -2.21 -12.51 17.04
CA ALA A 304 -2.90 -12.24 18.30
C ALA A 304 -1.92 -11.62 19.32
N VAL A 305 -2.17 -10.37 19.70
CA VAL A 305 -1.37 -9.65 20.72
C VAL A 305 -2.15 -9.67 22.03
N ALA A 306 -1.62 -10.35 23.04
CA ALA A 306 -2.30 -10.48 24.33
C ALA A 306 -2.15 -9.26 25.24
N ASP A 307 -1.05 -8.50 25.11
CA ASP A 307 -0.77 -7.36 25.99
C ASP A 307 -1.37 -6.07 25.44
N VAL A 308 -2.39 -5.54 26.13
CA VAL A 308 -3.07 -4.27 25.80
C VAL A 308 -2.14 -3.07 25.75
N ARG A 309 -0.96 -3.13 26.38
CA ARG A 309 0.04 -2.06 26.34
C ARG A 309 0.75 -1.96 24.98
N SER A 310 0.63 -2.98 24.14
CA SER A 310 1.25 -2.95 22.81
C SER A 310 0.57 -1.93 21.90
N GLY A 311 1.38 -1.20 21.14
CA GLY A 311 0.93 -0.30 20.08
C GLY A 311 0.34 -0.96 18.85
N ARG A 312 0.29 -2.29 18.82
CA ARG A 312 -0.37 -3.09 17.79
C ARG A 312 -1.62 -3.79 18.29
N PHE A 313 -2.05 -3.51 19.52
CA PHE A 313 -3.17 -4.24 20.12
C PHE A 313 -4.46 -4.14 19.31
N TYR A 314 -4.73 -2.99 18.68
CA TYR A 314 -5.91 -2.81 17.82
C TYR A 314 -5.88 -3.68 16.55
N GLU A 315 -4.72 -4.20 16.17
CA GLU A 315 -4.55 -5.16 15.06
C GLU A 315 -4.94 -6.59 15.49
N SER A 316 -5.28 -6.82 16.77
CA SER A 316 -5.82 -8.10 17.27
C SER A 316 -7.36 -8.10 17.30
N LEU A 317 -7.99 -9.24 17.00
CA LEU A 317 -9.44 -9.46 17.13
C LEU A 317 -9.90 -9.66 18.59
N GLY A 318 -8.99 -9.58 19.56
CA GLY A 318 -9.29 -9.71 20.98
C GLY A 318 -8.28 -10.57 21.73
N THR A 319 -8.64 -10.99 22.95
CA THR A 319 -7.77 -11.78 23.83
C THR A 319 -8.22 -13.23 24.03
N ASP A 320 -9.43 -13.60 23.59
CA ASP A 320 -9.90 -14.99 23.63
C ASP A 320 -9.46 -15.74 22.36
N PRO A 321 -8.55 -16.74 22.47
CA PRO A 321 -8.06 -17.48 21.31
C PRO A 321 -9.16 -18.18 20.51
N GLY A 322 -10.24 -18.63 21.16
CA GLY A 322 -11.35 -19.31 20.49
C GLY A 322 -12.12 -18.37 19.56
N ALA A 323 -12.53 -17.22 20.09
CA ALA A 323 -13.19 -16.19 19.30
C ALA A 323 -12.30 -15.62 18.19
N VAL A 324 -11.02 -15.38 18.48
CA VAL A 324 -10.05 -14.91 17.47
C VAL A 324 -9.94 -15.92 16.32
N ALA A 325 -9.75 -17.20 16.62
CA ALA A 325 -9.63 -18.24 15.59
C ALA A 325 -10.89 -18.38 14.71
N ALA A 326 -12.08 -18.20 15.29
CA ALA A 326 -13.34 -18.25 14.54
C ALA A 326 -13.47 -17.08 13.54
N LEU A 327 -13.10 -15.87 13.95
CA LEU A 327 -13.15 -14.68 13.08
C LEU A 327 -12.04 -14.68 12.03
N GLU A 328 -10.81 -15.07 12.39
CA GLU A 328 -9.72 -15.24 11.43
C GLU A 328 -10.05 -16.31 10.38
N GLY A 329 -10.66 -17.42 10.80
CA GLY A 329 -11.05 -18.51 9.90
C GLY A 329 -12.12 -18.13 8.87
N ALA A 330 -12.80 -17.00 9.03
CA ALA A 330 -13.79 -16.51 8.08
C ALA A 330 -13.25 -15.51 7.06
N ARG A 331 -12.03 -14.99 7.26
CA ARG A 331 -11.35 -14.17 6.25
C ARG A 331 -10.99 -15.02 5.04
N GLY A 332 -11.01 -14.40 3.86
CA GLY A 332 -10.54 -15.06 2.64
C GLY A 332 -9.03 -15.26 2.67
N SER A 333 -8.54 -16.15 1.82
CA SER A 333 -7.10 -16.33 1.55
C SER A 333 -6.85 -16.28 0.05
N GLY A 334 -5.93 -15.41 -0.37
CA GLY A 334 -5.44 -15.32 -1.75
C GLY A 334 -4.25 -16.27 -2.00
N PRO A 335 -3.91 -16.56 -3.28
CA PRO A 335 -2.82 -17.49 -3.60
C PRO A 335 -1.44 -17.09 -3.07
N ALA A 336 -1.19 -15.80 -2.86
CA ALA A 336 0.09 -15.30 -2.33
C ALA A 336 0.13 -15.26 -0.79
N ASP A 337 -1.00 -15.40 -0.11
CA ASP A 337 -1.09 -15.17 1.34
C ASP A 337 -0.41 -16.28 2.16
N GLY A 338 -0.23 -17.45 1.55
CA GLY A 338 0.53 -18.56 2.14
C GLY A 338 2.06 -18.41 2.06
N LEU A 339 2.56 -17.39 1.33
CA LEU A 339 4.00 -17.17 1.19
C LEU A 339 4.60 -16.58 2.46
N THR A 340 5.68 -17.18 2.94
CA THR A 340 6.41 -16.68 4.10
C THR A 340 7.33 -15.54 3.69
N ARG A 341 7.12 -14.37 4.31
CA ARG A 341 7.89 -13.15 4.08
C ARG A 341 8.75 -12.82 5.29
N GLN A 342 10.04 -12.59 5.07
CA GLN A 342 10.98 -12.18 6.12
C GLN A 342 11.63 -10.82 5.81
N ALA A 343 11.62 -9.90 6.77
CA ALA A 343 12.37 -8.66 6.64
C ALA A 343 13.88 -8.90 6.78
N LEU A 344 14.66 -8.31 5.88
CA LEU A 344 16.11 -8.42 5.90
C LEU A 344 16.70 -7.48 6.96
N GLU A 345 17.18 -8.05 8.06
CA GLU A 345 17.87 -7.29 9.09
C GLU A 345 19.28 -6.87 8.66
N GLY A 346 19.71 -5.68 9.11
CA GLY A 346 21.03 -5.14 8.78
C GLY A 346 22.19 -6.09 9.14
N SER A 347 22.06 -6.86 10.22
CA SER A 347 23.05 -7.82 10.71
C SER A 347 23.02 -9.21 10.03
N ALA A 348 22.03 -9.53 9.20
CA ALA A 348 21.85 -10.88 8.66
C ALA A 348 22.99 -11.30 7.71
N THR A 349 23.71 -12.35 8.03
CA THR A 349 24.79 -12.89 7.19
C THR A 349 24.25 -13.71 6.01
N PRO A 350 25.05 -13.99 4.96
CA PRO A 350 24.63 -14.90 3.90
C PRO A 350 24.13 -16.27 4.40
N ASP A 351 24.76 -16.80 5.46
CA ASP A 351 24.37 -18.06 6.08
C ASP A 351 22.99 -17.96 6.76
N ASP A 352 22.66 -16.81 7.35
CA ASP A 352 21.34 -16.57 7.93
C ASP A 352 20.25 -16.57 6.85
N LEU A 353 20.53 -16.04 5.66
CA LEU A 353 19.57 -16.05 4.53
C LEU A 353 19.38 -17.47 3.99
N ALA A 354 20.46 -18.23 3.84
CA ALA A 354 20.37 -19.64 3.45
C ALA A 354 19.56 -20.47 4.46
N ALA A 355 19.83 -20.26 5.76
CA ALA A 355 19.09 -20.92 6.83
C ALA A 355 17.61 -20.52 6.84
N ALA A 356 17.29 -19.24 6.57
CA ALA A 356 15.92 -18.75 6.44
C ALA A 356 15.17 -19.43 5.30
N VAL A 357 15.76 -19.55 4.10
CA VAL A 357 15.15 -20.29 2.98
C VAL A 357 14.93 -21.75 3.37
N ALA A 358 15.91 -22.40 4.00
CA ALA A 358 15.77 -23.78 4.48
C ALA A 358 14.69 -23.94 5.57
N ALA A 359 14.39 -22.88 6.31
CA ALA A 359 13.33 -22.83 7.31
C ALA A 359 11.94 -22.48 6.73
N GLY A 360 11.84 -22.23 5.42
CA GLY A 360 10.58 -21.98 4.72
C GLY A 360 10.32 -20.51 4.34
N THR A 361 11.32 -19.63 4.39
CA THR A 361 11.16 -18.26 3.86
C THR A 361 11.08 -18.26 2.34
N ASP A 362 9.96 -17.77 1.80
CA ASP A 362 9.69 -17.68 0.36
C ASP A 362 10.06 -16.30 -0.24
N THR A 363 10.13 -15.25 0.58
CA THR A 363 10.62 -13.95 0.09
C THR A 363 11.31 -13.14 1.18
N PHE A 364 12.34 -12.39 0.79
CA PHE A 364 13.01 -11.42 1.63
C PHE A 364 12.57 -10.00 1.28
N TYR A 365 11.99 -9.28 2.25
CA TYR A 365 11.82 -7.84 2.14
C TYR A 365 13.14 -7.13 2.42
N ALA A 366 13.76 -6.63 1.36
CA ALA A 366 15.13 -6.12 1.36
C ALA A 366 15.20 -4.70 0.77
N PRO A 367 14.62 -3.68 1.44
CA PRO A 367 14.64 -2.31 0.96
C PRO A 367 16.07 -1.83 0.74
N GLY A 368 16.36 -1.33 -0.46
CA GLY A 368 17.68 -0.89 -0.90
C GLY A 368 18.77 -1.97 -0.94
N GLN A 369 18.42 -3.25 -0.77
CA GLN A 369 19.37 -4.35 -0.50
C GLN A 369 19.19 -5.58 -1.40
N ALA A 370 18.51 -5.45 -2.54
CA ALA A 370 18.28 -6.56 -3.48
C ALA A 370 19.58 -7.30 -3.90
N ALA A 371 20.66 -6.56 -4.18
CA ALA A 371 21.95 -7.15 -4.56
C ALA A 371 22.53 -8.04 -3.44
N ARG A 372 22.32 -7.67 -2.18
CA ARG A 372 22.78 -8.47 -1.02
C ARG A 372 22.03 -9.81 -0.93
N VAL A 373 20.73 -9.82 -1.20
CA VAL A 373 19.93 -11.06 -1.24
C VAL A 373 20.44 -11.96 -2.36
N ARG A 374 20.61 -11.41 -3.57
CA ARG A 374 21.17 -12.15 -4.71
C ARG A 374 22.53 -12.77 -4.37
N ASP A 375 23.49 -11.97 -3.96
CA ASP A 375 24.86 -12.42 -3.72
C ASP A 375 24.93 -13.48 -2.62
N ALA A 376 24.11 -13.34 -1.57
CA ALA A 376 24.00 -14.32 -0.50
C ALA A 376 23.44 -15.66 -0.99
N LEU A 377 22.31 -15.66 -1.69
CA LEU A 377 21.65 -16.90 -2.11
C LEU A 377 22.45 -17.63 -3.21
N VAL A 378 22.96 -16.89 -4.20
CA VAL A 378 23.82 -17.43 -5.25
C VAL A 378 25.10 -18.01 -4.66
N GLY A 379 25.74 -17.26 -3.76
CA GLY A 379 26.94 -17.71 -3.05
C GLY A 379 26.68 -18.97 -2.21
N ALA A 380 25.58 -19.02 -1.47
CA ALA A 380 25.21 -20.17 -0.65
C ALA A 380 24.96 -21.44 -1.47
N VAL A 381 24.38 -21.33 -2.66
CA VAL A 381 24.23 -22.48 -3.57
C VAL A 381 25.59 -22.92 -4.11
N GLN A 382 26.44 -21.98 -4.52
CA GLN A 382 27.76 -22.28 -5.07
C GLN A 382 28.71 -22.94 -4.05
N THR A 383 28.61 -22.58 -2.77
CA THR A 383 29.40 -23.18 -1.69
C THR A 383 28.78 -24.46 -1.12
N GLY A 384 27.53 -24.78 -1.50
CA GLY A 384 26.78 -25.92 -1.00
C GLY A 384 26.11 -25.71 0.37
N ALA A 385 26.14 -24.49 0.91
CA ALA A 385 25.45 -24.13 2.15
C ALA A 385 23.91 -24.16 2.00
N LEU A 386 23.41 -23.86 0.79
CA LEU A 386 22.00 -24.01 0.42
C LEU A 386 21.88 -25.00 -0.76
N PRO A 387 21.29 -26.19 -0.57
CA PRO A 387 21.07 -27.09 -1.69
C PRO A 387 20.15 -26.43 -2.75
N GLN A 388 20.50 -26.51 -4.04
CA GLN A 388 19.71 -25.89 -5.10
C GLN A 388 18.24 -26.37 -5.09
N ALA A 389 17.99 -27.64 -4.75
CA ALA A 389 16.63 -28.15 -4.65
C ALA A 389 15.76 -27.44 -3.59
N VAL A 390 16.39 -26.94 -2.52
CA VAL A 390 15.70 -26.15 -1.46
C VAL A 390 15.38 -24.75 -1.99
N LEU A 391 16.32 -24.12 -2.72
CA LEU A 391 16.07 -22.86 -3.42
C LEU A 391 14.94 -23.01 -4.44
N ASP A 392 14.98 -24.06 -5.26
CA ASP A 392 14.00 -24.35 -6.30
C ASP A 392 12.61 -24.59 -5.72
N ALA A 393 12.51 -25.21 -4.54
CA ALA A 393 11.24 -25.38 -3.83
C ALA A 393 10.62 -24.04 -3.41
N ALA A 394 11.42 -23.14 -2.81
CA ALA A 394 10.96 -21.80 -2.40
C ALA A 394 10.55 -20.95 -3.61
N VAL A 395 11.36 -20.94 -4.68
CA VAL A 395 11.02 -20.26 -5.94
C VAL A 395 9.74 -20.85 -6.54
N GLY A 396 9.60 -22.18 -6.50
CA GLY A 396 8.40 -22.88 -6.97
C GLY A 396 7.11 -22.42 -6.29
N GLN A 397 7.14 -22.15 -4.98
CA GLN A 397 5.98 -21.59 -4.25
C GLN A 397 5.59 -20.21 -4.78
N VAL A 398 6.58 -19.32 -4.95
CA VAL A 398 6.36 -17.97 -5.49
C VAL A 398 5.80 -18.02 -6.92
N LEU A 399 6.34 -18.90 -7.77
CA LEU A 399 5.85 -19.07 -9.14
C LEU A 399 4.44 -19.68 -9.19
N ALA A 400 4.15 -20.64 -8.33
CA ALA A 400 2.82 -21.23 -8.21
C ALA A 400 1.77 -20.19 -7.78
N ALA A 401 2.09 -19.31 -6.82
CA ALA A 401 1.21 -18.21 -6.43
C ALA A 401 0.92 -17.27 -7.60
N LYS A 402 1.93 -16.92 -8.41
CA LYS A 402 1.77 -16.06 -9.60
C LYS A 402 0.90 -16.69 -10.67
N LEU A 403 1.04 -17.99 -10.91
CA LEU A 403 0.21 -18.75 -11.85
C LEU A 403 -1.23 -18.86 -11.36
N ALA A 404 -1.43 -19.14 -10.06
CA ALA A 404 -2.77 -19.22 -9.46
C ALA A 404 -3.51 -17.87 -9.47
N LEU A 405 -2.78 -16.76 -9.40
CA LEU A 405 -3.32 -15.41 -9.62
C LEU A 405 -3.62 -15.10 -11.10
N GLY A 406 -3.19 -15.96 -12.04
CA GLY A 406 -3.35 -15.75 -13.47
C GLY A 406 -2.48 -14.64 -14.05
N LEU A 407 -1.38 -14.29 -13.38
CA LEU A 407 -0.53 -13.15 -13.77
C LEU A 407 0.27 -13.39 -15.05
N PHE A 408 0.47 -14.64 -15.46
CA PHE A 408 1.11 -14.95 -16.75
C PHE A 408 0.18 -14.63 -17.94
N GLU A 409 -1.13 -14.80 -17.75
CA GLU A 409 -2.13 -14.50 -18.77
C GLU A 409 -2.64 -13.05 -18.69
N ARG A 410 -2.76 -12.50 -17.48
CA ARG A 410 -3.26 -11.15 -17.20
C ARG A 410 -2.35 -10.42 -16.21
N PRO A 411 -1.17 -9.96 -16.66
CA PRO A 411 -0.19 -9.30 -15.79
C PRO A 411 -0.57 -7.87 -15.39
N PHE A 412 -1.54 -7.26 -16.09
CA PHE A 412 -1.93 -5.86 -15.90
C PHE A 412 -3.25 -5.73 -15.16
N THR A 413 -3.42 -4.59 -14.50
CA THR A 413 -4.56 -4.25 -13.68
C THR A 413 -5.84 -4.14 -14.51
N ASP A 414 -6.93 -4.76 -14.06
CA ASP A 414 -8.25 -4.55 -14.64
C ASP A 414 -8.82 -3.18 -14.22
N ARG A 415 -8.76 -2.23 -15.15
CA ARG A 415 -9.22 -0.85 -14.91
C ARG A 415 -10.72 -0.72 -14.74
N SER A 416 -11.51 -1.72 -15.13
CA SER A 416 -12.97 -1.68 -14.99
C SER A 416 -13.44 -1.74 -13.53
N ALA A 417 -12.62 -2.32 -12.64
CA ALA A 417 -12.90 -2.45 -11.22
C ALA A 417 -12.56 -1.19 -10.40
N LEU A 418 -11.94 -0.17 -10.98
CA LEU A 418 -11.51 1.03 -10.25
C LEU A 418 -12.67 1.76 -9.54
N ALA A 419 -13.89 1.65 -10.05
CA ALA A 419 -15.07 2.27 -9.46
C ALA A 419 -15.54 1.58 -8.15
N ALA A 420 -15.06 0.37 -7.86
CA ALA A 420 -15.36 -0.32 -6.61
C ALA A 420 -14.66 0.34 -5.41
N VAL A 421 -13.49 0.96 -5.63
CA VAL A 421 -12.72 1.63 -4.58
C VAL A 421 -13.53 2.78 -3.97
N GLY A 422 -13.84 2.67 -2.69
CA GLY A 422 -14.61 3.69 -1.98
C GLY A 422 -16.07 3.78 -2.41
N SER A 423 -16.61 2.75 -3.05
CA SER A 423 -17.99 2.73 -3.57
C SER A 423 -19.03 2.90 -2.46
N PRO A 424 -20.23 3.44 -2.76
CA PRO A 424 -21.32 3.52 -1.79
C PRO A 424 -21.67 2.17 -1.16
N GLU A 425 -21.61 1.08 -1.93
CA GLU A 425 -21.88 -0.28 -1.48
C GLU A 425 -20.85 -0.75 -0.45
N HIS A 426 -19.56 -0.53 -0.73
CA HIS A 426 -18.48 -0.85 0.21
C HIS A 426 -18.59 -0.02 1.49
N ARG A 427 -18.86 1.27 1.36
CA ARG A 427 -19.05 2.18 2.50
C ARG A 427 -20.27 1.78 3.33
N ALA A 428 -21.36 1.32 2.72
CA ALA A 428 -22.51 0.80 3.46
C ALA A 428 -22.15 -0.45 4.28
N LEU A 429 -21.37 -1.38 3.70
CA LEU A 429 -20.90 -2.56 4.42
C LEU A 429 -19.95 -2.19 5.57
N ALA A 430 -19.02 -1.26 5.35
CA ALA A 430 -18.16 -0.76 6.41
C ALA A 430 -18.95 -0.04 7.52
N ARG A 431 -19.99 0.74 7.18
CA ARG A 431 -20.89 1.38 8.14
C ARG A 431 -21.64 0.36 9.01
N GLN A 432 -22.07 -0.76 8.42
CA GLN A 432 -22.61 -1.89 9.18
C GLN A 432 -21.57 -2.45 10.16
N GLY A 433 -20.34 -2.69 9.69
CA GLY A 433 -19.20 -3.08 10.53
C GLY A 433 -18.96 -2.14 11.70
N VAL A 434 -19.05 -0.83 11.46
CA VAL A 434 -18.95 0.18 12.51
C VAL A 434 -20.07 0.01 13.54
N ALA A 435 -21.33 0.02 13.11
CA ALA A 435 -22.46 -0.05 14.02
C ALA A 435 -22.45 -1.30 14.91
N GLU A 436 -22.13 -2.46 14.34
CA GLU A 436 -22.08 -3.74 15.07
C GLU A 436 -20.86 -3.86 15.99
N SER A 437 -19.81 -3.05 15.78
CA SER A 437 -18.62 -3.06 16.65
C SER A 437 -18.80 -2.27 17.95
N GLN A 438 -19.86 -1.46 18.06
CA GLN A 438 -20.06 -0.57 19.22
C GLN A 438 -20.42 -1.37 20.47
N VAL A 439 -19.72 -1.11 21.58
CA VAL A 439 -19.95 -1.79 22.86
C VAL A 439 -20.39 -0.80 23.92
N VAL A 440 -21.58 -1.01 24.49
CA VAL A 440 -22.06 -0.26 25.66
C VAL A 440 -21.35 -0.78 26.90
N LEU A 441 -20.58 0.09 27.56
CA LEU A 441 -19.86 -0.20 28.80
C LEU A 441 -20.68 0.18 30.04
N LYS A 442 -21.46 1.26 29.92
CA LYS A 442 -22.36 1.80 30.92
C LYS A 442 -23.53 2.48 30.21
N ASP A 443 -24.73 2.37 30.76
CA ASP A 443 -25.91 3.13 30.34
C ASP A 443 -26.91 3.24 31.50
N ASP A 444 -27.16 4.47 31.97
CA ASP A 444 -28.14 4.82 33.00
C ASP A 444 -29.47 5.26 32.35
N ASP A 445 -29.96 4.46 31.39
CA ASP A 445 -31.19 4.67 30.61
C ASP A 445 -31.19 5.96 29.74
N VAL A 446 -30.03 6.33 29.18
CA VAL A 446 -29.90 7.51 28.28
C VAL A 446 -29.87 7.10 26.80
N LEU A 447 -29.47 5.88 26.47
CA LEU A 447 -29.51 5.35 25.11
C LEU A 447 -30.80 4.53 24.85
N PRO A 448 -31.34 4.55 23.62
CA PRO A 448 -30.90 5.33 22.47
C PRO A 448 -31.28 6.81 22.57
N LEU A 449 -30.52 7.65 21.87
CA LEU A 449 -30.79 9.06 21.67
C LEU A 449 -32.04 9.28 20.78
N GLU A 450 -32.80 10.33 21.06
CA GLU A 450 -33.94 10.76 20.25
C GLU A 450 -33.49 11.50 18.98
N ALA A 451 -33.99 11.09 17.82
CA ALA A 451 -33.68 11.74 16.55
C ALA A 451 -34.13 13.21 16.53
N GLY A 452 -33.32 14.10 15.95
CA GLY A 452 -33.63 15.52 15.85
C GLY A 452 -33.45 16.34 17.13
N GLN A 453 -33.06 15.73 18.26
CA GLN A 453 -32.89 16.46 19.52
C GLN A 453 -31.69 17.44 19.46
N PRO A 454 -31.73 18.55 20.23
CA PRO A 454 -30.57 19.41 20.40
C PRO A 454 -29.46 18.72 21.18
N LEU A 455 -28.24 18.72 20.65
CA LEU A 455 -27.07 18.09 21.27
C LEU A 455 -25.94 19.09 21.45
N TYR A 456 -25.30 19.04 22.61
CA TYR A 456 -23.96 19.62 22.78
C TYR A 456 -22.91 18.56 22.46
N VAL A 457 -22.13 18.75 21.40
CA VAL A 457 -21.09 17.78 21.00
C VAL A 457 -19.71 18.34 21.32
N ALA A 458 -18.88 17.53 21.98
CA ALA A 458 -17.52 17.91 22.35
C ALA A 458 -16.53 16.77 22.17
N GLY A 459 -15.25 17.06 22.44
CA GLY A 459 -14.17 16.11 22.36
C GLY A 459 -13.45 16.14 21.01
N ARG A 460 -12.14 15.88 21.07
CA ARG A 460 -11.23 16.00 19.92
C ARG A 460 -11.45 14.97 18.81
N SER A 461 -12.20 13.90 19.10
CA SER A 461 -12.46 12.82 18.14
C SER A 461 -13.85 12.91 17.51
N ALA A 462 -14.67 13.91 17.87
CA ALA A 462 -16.02 14.05 17.33
C ALA A 462 -16.01 14.39 15.83
N ASP A 463 -15.15 15.33 15.42
CA ASP A 463 -15.05 15.80 14.03
C ASP A 463 -13.64 15.60 13.45
N ASP A 464 -13.05 14.44 13.72
CA ASP A 464 -11.70 14.11 13.28
C ASP A 464 -11.66 12.69 12.69
N LEU A 465 -11.69 12.63 11.35
CA LEU A 465 -11.69 11.38 10.59
C LEU A 465 -10.40 10.59 10.81
N GLY A 466 -9.28 11.30 11.00
CA GLY A 466 -7.99 10.71 11.29
C GLY A 466 -7.95 9.98 12.63
N ASN A 467 -8.47 10.62 13.69
CA ASN A 467 -8.53 10.03 15.02
C ASN A 467 -9.42 8.77 15.03
N GLN A 468 -10.58 8.80 14.36
CA GLN A 468 -11.46 7.62 14.30
C GLN A 468 -10.91 6.49 13.40
N ALA A 469 -10.07 6.81 12.41
CA ALA A 469 -9.46 5.80 11.54
C ALA A 469 -8.20 5.15 12.14
N GLY A 470 -7.43 5.91 12.93
CA GLY A 470 -6.25 5.40 13.64
C GLY A 470 -5.00 5.24 12.78
N GLY A 471 -4.10 4.34 13.20
CA GLY A 471 -2.87 4.03 12.46
C GLY A 471 -3.14 3.31 11.14
N TRP A 472 -2.13 3.20 10.28
CA TRP A 472 -2.23 2.58 8.94
C TRP A 472 -3.22 3.26 7.98
N THR A 473 -3.64 4.48 8.30
CA THR A 473 -4.50 5.32 7.44
C THR A 473 -3.67 6.38 6.73
N VAL A 474 -3.52 6.23 5.41
CA VAL A 474 -2.75 7.02 4.43
C VAL A 474 -1.24 7.03 4.68
N THR A 475 -0.82 7.23 5.92
CA THR A 475 0.56 7.09 6.37
C THR A 475 0.69 5.95 7.38
N TRP A 476 1.91 5.55 7.70
CA TRP A 476 2.16 4.45 8.62
C TRP A 476 1.51 4.66 9.97
N GLN A 477 1.76 5.81 10.57
CA GLN A 477 1.29 6.09 11.91
C GLN A 477 -0.11 6.70 11.95
N GLY A 478 -0.71 6.97 10.78
CA GLY A 478 -1.90 7.80 10.65
C GLY A 478 -1.68 9.24 11.07
N SER A 479 -2.67 10.10 10.86
CA SER A 479 -2.65 11.49 11.27
C SER A 479 -4.05 11.98 11.64
N SER A 480 -4.13 12.91 12.59
CA SER A 480 -5.38 13.62 12.92
C SER A 480 -5.82 14.55 11.77
N GLY A 481 -7.07 14.97 11.81
CA GLY A 481 -7.73 15.79 10.80
C GLY A 481 -8.52 14.96 9.80
N SER A 482 -8.35 15.24 8.50
CA SER A 482 -9.07 14.54 7.43
C SER A 482 -8.07 14.00 6.39
N PRO A 483 -7.38 12.89 6.70
CA PRO A 483 -6.38 12.32 5.80
C PRO A 483 -6.99 11.67 4.55
N THR A 484 -8.28 11.30 4.59
CA THR A 484 -9.00 10.57 3.54
C THR A 484 -10.46 11.06 3.44
N ALA A 485 -11.28 10.44 2.59
CA ALA A 485 -12.71 10.70 2.48
C ALA A 485 -13.54 9.72 3.33
N GLY A 486 -14.52 10.25 4.05
CA GLY A 486 -15.43 9.50 4.92
C GLY A 486 -16.35 10.45 5.70
N THR A 487 -17.12 9.88 6.62
CA THR A 487 -18.03 10.60 7.52
C THR A 487 -17.47 10.57 8.94
N THR A 488 -17.32 11.73 9.57
CA THR A 488 -16.93 11.82 10.99
C THR A 488 -18.08 11.39 11.90
N ILE A 489 -17.81 11.07 13.16
CA ILE A 489 -18.87 10.78 14.14
C ILE A 489 -19.85 11.97 14.25
N LEU A 490 -19.35 13.22 14.29
CA LEU A 490 -20.17 14.42 14.24
C LEU A 490 -21.02 14.48 12.96
N GLY A 491 -20.43 14.18 11.80
CA GLY A 491 -21.16 14.07 10.54
C GLY A 491 -22.32 13.06 10.64
N GLY A 492 -22.06 11.90 11.26
CA GLY A 492 -23.08 10.89 11.55
C GLY A 492 -24.20 11.41 12.45
N LEU A 493 -23.89 12.12 13.53
CA LEU A 493 -24.92 12.71 14.40
C LEU A 493 -25.82 13.69 13.65
N LEU A 494 -25.26 14.46 12.73
CA LEU A 494 -26.01 15.41 11.88
C LEU A 494 -26.94 14.70 10.88
N GLU A 495 -26.57 13.52 10.38
CA GLU A 495 -27.43 12.71 9.49
C GLU A 495 -28.73 12.27 10.19
N HIS A 496 -28.72 12.12 11.52
CA HIS A 496 -29.90 11.84 12.35
C HIS A 496 -30.70 13.09 12.72
N GLY A 497 -30.44 14.21 12.04
CA GLY A 497 -31.19 15.46 12.19
C GLY A 497 -30.88 16.24 13.46
N ALA A 498 -29.86 15.85 14.23
CA ALA A 498 -29.51 16.50 15.49
C ALA A 498 -29.18 17.99 15.29
N GLN A 499 -29.69 18.84 16.18
CA GLN A 499 -29.33 20.25 16.21
C GLN A 499 -28.10 20.43 17.09
N VAL A 500 -26.92 20.48 16.47
CA VAL A 500 -25.64 20.39 17.19
C VAL A 500 -24.98 21.75 17.41
N THR A 501 -24.54 22.00 18.65
CA THR A 501 -23.39 22.88 18.90
C THR A 501 -22.15 22.04 19.12
N PHE A 502 -21.14 22.22 18.29
CA PHE A 502 -19.88 21.51 18.39
C PHE A 502 -18.76 22.41 18.95
N SER A 503 -18.06 21.91 19.97
CA SER A 503 -16.85 22.53 20.50
C SER A 503 -15.90 21.45 21.05
N ALA A 504 -14.81 21.17 20.32
CA ALA A 504 -13.87 20.11 20.64
C ALA A 504 -13.30 20.18 22.08
N ASP A 505 -13.00 21.40 22.56
CA ASP A 505 -12.48 21.68 23.90
C ASP A 505 -13.58 22.10 24.90
N ALA A 506 -14.84 21.98 24.49
CA ALA A 506 -16.02 22.46 25.19
C ALA A 506 -15.95 23.93 25.63
N SER A 507 -15.31 24.81 24.84
CA SER A 507 -15.24 26.26 25.09
C SER A 507 -16.52 27.02 24.74
N ALA A 508 -17.40 26.46 23.92
CA ALA A 508 -18.71 27.04 23.61
C ALA A 508 -19.65 27.03 24.84
N PRO A 509 -20.68 27.90 24.89
CA PRO A 509 -21.67 27.88 25.96
C PRO A 509 -22.40 26.54 26.04
N LEU A 510 -22.51 26.00 27.27
CA LEU A 510 -23.09 24.68 27.59
C LEU A 510 -24.57 24.76 27.99
N ASP A 511 -25.09 25.97 28.19
CA ASP A 511 -26.48 26.20 28.59
C ASP A 511 -27.48 25.95 27.46
N GLY A 512 -28.64 25.40 27.80
CA GLY A 512 -29.73 25.16 26.85
C GLY A 512 -29.73 23.79 26.16
N TYR A 513 -28.91 22.85 26.62
CA TYR A 513 -28.88 21.47 26.14
C TYR A 513 -29.26 20.48 27.24
N ASP A 514 -30.16 19.56 26.94
CA ASP A 514 -30.53 18.46 27.84
C ASP A 514 -29.58 17.26 27.70
N THR A 515 -28.90 17.13 26.56
CA THR A 515 -28.00 16.02 26.28
C THR A 515 -26.68 16.49 25.66
N GLY A 516 -25.57 15.97 26.19
CA GLY A 516 -24.23 16.13 25.67
C GLY A 516 -23.64 14.82 25.15
N VAL A 517 -22.92 14.88 24.03
CA VAL A 517 -22.15 13.76 23.48
C VAL A 517 -20.68 14.14 23.43
N VAL A 518 -19.84 13.43 24.17
CA VAL A 518 -18.40 13.71 24.29
C VAL A 518 -17.61 12.59 23.62
N VAL A 519 -16.94 12.89 22.50
CA VAL A 519 -16.18 11.92 21.71
C VAL A 519 -14.68 12.14 21.89
N VAL A 520 -14.05 11.26 22.67
CA VAL A 520 -12.65 11.38 23.15
C VAL A 520 -11.88 10.09 22.92
N GLY A 521 -10.57 10.07 23.24
CA GLY A 521 -9.78 8.85 23.20
C GLY A 521 -8.42 9.04 22.53
N GLU A 522 -7.84 7.98 21.99
CA GLU A 522 -6.46 8.00 21.50
C GLU A 522 -6.32 8.70 20.13
N THR A 523 -5.24 9.44 19.94
CA THR A 523 -4.79 9.89 18.61
C THR A 523 -4.10 8.74 17.85
N PRO A 524 -3.95 8.79 16.51
CA PRO A 524 -3.37 7.69 15.71
C PRO A 524 -1.97 7.24 16.13
N TYR A 525 -1.70 5.93 15.99
CA TYR A 525 -0.40 5.29 16.23
C TYR A 525 -0.30 3.92 15.54
N ALA A 526 0.91 3.42 15.30
CA ALA A 526 1.16 2.06 14.83
C ALA A 526 2.49 1.49 15.36
N GLY A 527 2.59 0.17 15.49
CA GLY A 527 3.84 -0.48 15.89
C GLY A 527 4.34 -0.04 17.27
N ALA A 528 5.66 -0.01 17.46
CA ALA A 528 6.29 0.35 18.74
C ALA A 528 5.99 1.79 19.21
N PHE A 529 5.57 2.69 18.31
CA PHE A 529 5.18 4.06 18.66
C PHE A 529 3.85 4.13 19.40
N GLY A 530 3.04 3.09 19.29
CA GLY A 530 1.82 2.94 20.06
C GLY A 530 2.00 2.28 21.42
N ASP A 531 3.20 1.75 21.72
CA ASP A 531 3.43 1.09 23.01
C ASP A 531 3.20 2.09 24.15
N VAL A 532 2.60 1.63 25.25
CA VAL A 532 2.49 2.47 26.46
C VAL A 532 3.90 2.78 26.95
N GLY A 533 4.24 4.07 27.03
CA GLY A 533 5.61 4.51 27.30
C GLY A 533 6.60 4.32 26.13
N GLY A 534 6.09 4.04 24.92
CA GLY A 534 6.86 3.90 23.70
C GLY A 534 7.52 5.20 23.24
N PRO A 535 8.34 5.14 22.17
CA PRO A 535 9.00 6.32 21.63
C PRO A 535 8.00 7.38 21.16
N GLN A 536 8.29 8.65 21.42
CA GLN A 536 7.44 9.78 21.01
C GLN A 536 7.82 10.35 19.64
N TRP A 537 9.00 9.96 19.12
CA TRP A 537 9.53 10.44 17.84
C TRP A 537 9.26 9.44 16.74
N ALA A 538 8.07 9.49 16.17
CA ALA A 538 7.79 8.74 14.95
C ALA A 538 8.59 9.32 13.77
N TRP A 539 9.10 8.43 12.90
CA TRP A 539 9.85 8.79 11.69
C TRP A 539 8.93 9.11 10.50
N ASP A 540 7.63 9.25 10.74
CA ASP A 540 6.66 9.55 9.71
C ASP A 540 6.88 10.98 9.20
N ARG A 541 7.01 11.16 7.88
CA ARG A 541 7.22 12.49 7.28
C ARG A 541 6.04 13.42 7.59
N ALA A 542 4.84 12.86 7.75
CA ALA A 542 3.64 13.62 8.09
C ALA A 542 3.74 14.33 9.46
N ASP A 543 4.58 13.83 10.37
CA ASP A 543 4.74 14.42 11.70
C ASP A 543 5.54 15.72 11.67
N ALA A 544 6.25 16.02 10.58
CA ALA A 544 7.04 17.24 10.40
C ALA A 544 7.99 17.54 11.58
N GLY A 545 8.53 16.47 12.20
CA GLY A 545 9.43 16.56 13.35
C GLY A 545 8.74 16.93 14.68
N ARG A 546 7.41 16.84 14.76
CA ARG A 546 6.66 17.05 16.00
C ARG A 546 6.56 15.74 16.79
N PRO A 547 6.82 15.76 18.11
CA PRO A 547 6.58 14.60 18.96
C PRO A 547 5.09 14.23 18.97
N ARG A 548 4.81 12.93 18.99
CA ARG A 548 3.46 12.40 19.18
C ARG A 548 3.08 12.37 20.66
N GLU A 549 1.77 12.40 20.90
CA GLU A 549 1.20 12.26 22.22
C GLU A 549 1.63 10.92 22.87
N PRO A 550 2.11 10.93 24.12
CA PRO A 550 2.48 9.70 24.82
C PRO A 550 1.25 8.80 25.00
N LYS A 551 1.41 7.51 24.72
CA LYS A 551 0.32 6.54 24.89
C LYS A 551 0.24 6.01 26.32
N SER A 552 -0.99 5.84 26.78
CA SER A 552 -1.38 5.44 28.13
C SER A 552 -2.54 4.43 28.06
N LEU A 553 -2.85 3.80 29.19
CA LEU A 553 -4.11 3.08 29.38
C LEU A 553 -5.19 3.96 30.04
N ASP A 554 -4.88 5.22 30.33
CA ASP A 554 -5.82 6.22 30.85
C ASP A 554 -6.16 7.23 29.75
N LEU A 555 -7.39 7.76 29.77
CA LEU A 555 -7.74 8.92 28.94
C LEU A 555 -6.75 10.06 29.21
N GLN A 556 -6.41 10.77 28.14
CA GLN A 556 -5.51 11.90 28.24
C GLN A 556 -6.11 12.98 29.15
N PRO A 557 -5.30 13.70 29.94
CA PRO A 557 -5.82 14.69 30.90
C PRO A 557 -6.74 15.75 30.27
N GLY A 558 -6.45 16.14 29.01
CA GLY A 558 -7.31 17.07 28.26
C GLY A 558 -8.68 16.49 27.93
N ASP A 559 -8.74 15.22 27.53
CA ASP A 559 -9.98 14.51 27.22
C ASP A 559 -10.81 14.29 28.50
N ALA A 560 -10.17 13.85 29.58
CA ALA A 560 -10.82 13.69 30.89
C ALA A 560 -11.40 15.02 31.40
N ALA A 561 -10.71 16.14 31.16
CA ALA A 561 -11.21 17.48 31.52
C ALA A 561 -12.44 17.88 30.69
N VAL A 562 -12.48 17.55 29.39
CA VAL A 562 -13.64 17.80 28.53
C VAL A 562 -14.84 16.97 28.98
N VAL A 563 -14.63 15.67 29.26
CA VAL A 563 -15.67 14.78 29.82
C VAL A 563 -16.24 15.38 31.10
N GLN A 564 -15.39 15.70 32.08
CA GLN A 564 -15.84 16.27 33.35
C GLN A 564 -16.60 17.59 33.17
N LYS A 565 -16.11 18.47 32.27
CA LYS A 565 -16.70 19.78 32.03
C LYS A 565 -18.09 19.69 31.41
N VAL A 566 -18.28 18.84 30.40
CA VAL A 566 -19.57 18.69 29.73
C VAL A 566 -20.54 17.92 30.63
N CYS A 567 -20.14 16.75 31.14
CA CYS A 567 -21.07 15.88 31.86
C CYS A 567 -21.50 16.43 33.23
N SER A 568 -20.78 17.40 33.80
CA SER A 568 -21.25 18.13 35.00
C SER A 568 -22.18 19.30 34.68
N ALA A 569 -22.32 19.69 33.41
CA ALA A 569 -23.08 20.86 32.98
C ALA A 569 -24.43 20.50 32.34
N VAL A 570 -24.53 19.35 31.67
CA VAL A 570 -25.75 18.88 31.00
C VAL A 570 -26.50 17.83 31.84
N PRO A 571 -27.83 17.73 31.73
CA PRO A 571 -28.62 16.70 32.43
C PRO A 571 -28.28 15.24 32.07
N SER A 572 -27.97 14.96 30.80
CA SER A 572 -27.59 13.63 30.33
C SER A 572 -26.31 13.69 29.50
N CYS A 573 -25.33 12.84 29.80
CA CYS A 573 -24.03 12.81 29.13
C CYS A 573 -23.68 11.43 28.60
N VAL A 574 -23.44 11.36 27.29
CA VAL A 574 -22.92 10.17 26.61
C VAL A 574 -21.45 10.37 26.27
N VAL A 575 -20.57 9.48 26.74
CA VAL A 575 -19.16 9.46 26.38
C VAL A 575 -18.90 8.37 25.36
N VAL A 576 -18.31 8.74 24.22
CA VAL A 576 -17.87 7.82 23.17
C VAL A 576 -16.35 7.79 23.17
N VAL A 577 -15.78 6.60 23.40
CA VAL A 577 -14.32 6.40 23.48
C VAL A 577 -13.81 5.80 22.17
N VAL A 578 -13.07 6.60 21.41
CA VAL A 578 -12.37 6.21 20.18
C VAL A 578 -10.93 5.81 20.55
N SER A 579 -10.62 4.52 20.57
CA SER A 579 -9.32 4.02 21.02
C SER A 579 -8.97 2.66 20.42
N GLY A 580 -7.67 2.36 20.33
CA GLY A 580 -7.21 1.05 19.85
C GLY A 580 -7.24 -0.05 20.91
N ARG A 581 -7.63 0.28 22.14
CA ARG A 581 -7.58 -0.57 23.34
C ARG A 581 -8.41 0.07 24.47
N PRO A 582 -8.63 -0.64 25.59
CA PRO A 582 -9.28 -0.04 26.76
C PRO A 582 -8.57 1.24 27.23
N GLN A 583 -9.36 2.25 27.60
CA GLN A 583 -8.91 3.51 28.20
C GLN A 583 -9.70 3.76 29.48
N ALA A 584 -8.99 3.90 30.60
CA ALA A 584 -9.56 4.14 31.92
C ALA A 584 -9.84 5.63 32.13
N PHE A 585 -10.95 5.93 32.81
CA PHE A 585 -11.32 7.26 33.28
C PHE A 585 -12.42 7.11 34.34
N ASP A 586 -12.79 8.21 35.02
CA ASP A 586 -13.91 8.21 35.96
C ASP A 586 -15.26 8.12 35.20
N ALA A 587 -15.72 6.90 34.96
CA ALA A 587 -16.99 6.62 34.29
C ALA A 587 -18.22 7.06 35.10
N SER A 588 -18.07 7.38 36.39
CA SER A 588 -19.19 7.89 37.20
C SER A 588 -19.65 9.29 36.78
N ALA A 589 -18.81 10.02 36.04
CA ALA A 589 -19.14 11.33 35.51
C ALA A 589 -20.10 11.29 34.31
N ALA A 590 -20.30 10.14 33.65
CA ALA A 590 -21.13 10.01 32.45
C ALA A 590 -22.33 9.10 32.71
N ASP A 591 -23.48 9.35 32.09
CA ASP A 591 -24.67 8.50 32.20
C ASP A 591 -24.56 7.28 31.28
N ALA A 592 -23.95 7.46 30.09
CA ALA A 592 -23.62 6.36 29.19
C ALA A 592 -22.17 6.42 28.70
N VAL A 593 -21.57 5.24 28.49
CA VAL A 593 -20.22 5.09 27.96
C VAL A 593 -20.23 4.03 26.86
N VAL A 594 -19.77 4.41 25.67
CA VAL A 594 -19.66 3.52 24.49
C VAL A 594 -18.20 3.42 24.06
N ALA A 595 -17.70 2.19 23.94
CA ALA A 595 -16.43 1.93 23.25
C ALA A 595 -16.69 1.85 21.75
N ALA A 596 -16.13 2.82 21.01
CA ALA A 596 -16.24 2.91 19.56
C ALA A 596 -15.04 2.32 18.82
N TRP A 597 -13.99 1.94 19.55
CA TRP A 597 -12.74 1.41 19.00
C TRP A 597 -12.11 2.41 18.01
N LEU A 598 -11.62 1.92 16.87
CA LEU A 598 -11.20 2.73 15.73
C LEU A 598 -12.12 2.40 14.54
N PRO A 599 -13.24 3.13 14.35
CA PRO A 599 -14.29 2.74 13.41
C PRO A 599 -13.97 2.97 11.92
N GLY A 600 -12.84 3.58 11.56
CA GLY A 600 -12.50 3.76 10.13
C GLY A 600 -13.26 4.90 9.47
N THR A 601 -13.63 4.78 8.19
CA THR A 601 -14.16 5.92 7.40
C THR A 601 -15.63 6.22 7.63
N GLU A 602 -16.40 5.29 8.20
CA GLU A 602 -17.86 5.35 8.23
C GLU A 602 -18.41 5.68 9.62
N GLY A 603 -18.02 6.83 10.18
CA GLY A 603 -18.39 7.29 11.52
C GLY A 603 -19.91 7.42 11.75
N GLY A 604 -20.70 7.48 10.67
CA GLY A 604 -22.17 7.36 10.72
C GLY A 604 -22.66 6.10 11.41
N GLY A 605 -21.94 4.98 11.34
CA GLY A 605 -22.32 3.75 12.03
C GLY A 605 -22.28 3.87 13.56
N VAL A 606 -21.43 4.75 14.11
CA VAL A 606 -21.43 5.05 15.56
C VAL A 606 -22.73 5.76 15.92
N ALA A 607 -23.13 6.75 15.13
CA ALA A 607 -24.38 7.47 15.33
C ALA A 607 -25.60 6.55 15.17
N ASP A 608 -25.59 5.64 14.19
CA ASP A 608 -26.68 4.67 14.00
C ASP A 608 -26.95 3.83 15.25
N ALA A 609 -25.89 3.42 15.94
CA ALA A 609 -26.01 2.71 17.22
C ALA A 609 -26.53 3.62 18.34
N LEU A 610 -25.99 4.84 18.46
CA LEU A 610 -26.40 5.82 19.48
C LEU A 610 -27.88 6.21 19.38
N PHE A 611 -28.42 6.37 18.17
CA PHE A 611 -29.84 6.67 17.93
C PHE A 611 -30.72 5.42 17.84
N GLY A 612 -30.15 4.22 17.99
CA GLY A 612 -30.87 2.95 17.98
C GLY A 612 -31.48 2.58 16.62
N THR A 613 -31.03 3.19 15.50
CA THR A 613 -31.42 2.72 14.16
C THR A 613 -30.78 1.38 13.84
N VAL A 614 -29.61 1.10 14.42
CA VAL A 614 -29.01 -0.22 14.56
C VAL A 614 -28.88 -0.52 16.06
N PRO A 615 -29.32 -1.68 16.57
CA PRO A 615 -29.16 -2.01 17.98
C PRO A 615 -27.68 -2.27 18.33
N PHE A 616 -27.30 -1.98 19.58
CA PHE A 616 -26.00 -2.41 20.09
C PHE A 616 -25.94 -3.94 20.16
N THR A 617 -25.03 -4.54 19.40
CA THR A 617 -24.77 -6.00 19.37
C THR A 617 -23.35 -6.34 19.83
N GLY A 618 -22.44 -5.36 19.82
CA GLY A 618 -21.04 -5.56 20.15
C GLY A 618 -20.82 -6.05 21.58
N THR A 619 -19.83 -6.92 21.76
CA THR A 619 -19.40 -7.44 23.06
C THR A 619 -17.91 -7.20 23.24
N LEU A 620 -17.45 -7.06 24.49
CA LEU A 620 -16.04 -6.80 24.75
C LEU A 620 -15.14 -7.93 24.19
N PRO A 621 -14.21 -7.62 23.27
CA PRO A 621 -13.19 -8.55 22.78
C PRO A 621 -12.00 -8.69 23.74
N VAL A 622 -11.94 -7.81 24.75
CA VAL A 622 -10.89 -7.70 25.76
C VAL A 622 -11.51 -7.17 27.07
N PRO A 623 -11.03 -7.56 28.26
CA PRO A 623 -11.49 -6.95 29.51
C PRO A 623 -11.26 -5.43 29.53
N TRP A 624 -12.27 -4.68 29.98
CA TRP A 624 -12.19 -3.23 30.15
C TRP A 624 -12.27 -2.87 31.65
N PRO A 625 -11.26 -2.19 32.23
CA PRO A 625 -11.36 -1.70 33.60
C PRO A 625 -12.24 -0.44 33.61
N LEU A 626 -13.45 -0.55 34.18
CA LEU A 626 -14.34 0.58 34.47
C LEU A 626 -14.20 1.01 35.92
#